data_AF-A0A967U4N6-F1
#
_entry.id   AF-A0A967U4N6-F1
#
_cell.length_a   1.000
_cell.length_b   1.000
_cell.length_c   1.000
_cell.angle_alpha   90.00
_cell.angle_beta   90.00
_cell.angle_gamma   90.00
#
_symmetry.space_group_name_H-M   'P 1'
#
loop_
_entity.id
_entity.type
_entity.pdbx_description
1 polymer ?
#
loop_
_entity_poly.entity_id
_entity_poly.type
_entity_poly.pdbx_seq_one_letter_code
_entity_poly.pdbx_strand_id
1 'polypeptide(L)'
;MSYPKGTVTIDGTADPEDRAKVEAITTNGLDSQKLDVELGKDLYMTNCAVCHGEKADGNGPVIKKGFYPVNLKVPAVKARTDGYIFAYIRYGGKV
;
A
#
# COMPACT_ATOMS: atom_id res chain seq x y z
N MET A 1 13.49 -15.15 10.41
CA MET A 1 13.80 -14.89 8.99
C MET A 1 14.24 -13.44 8.86
N SER A 2 15.43 -13.19 8.33
CA SER A 2 15.84 -11.82 7.96
C SER A 2 15.30 -11.54 6.56
N TYR A 3 14.78 -10.33 6.33
CA TYR A 3 14.32 -9.93 5.01
C TYR A 3 15.51 -9.85 4.04
N PRO A 4 15.35 -10.20 2.75
CA PRO A 4 16.41 -10.05 1.76
C PRO A 4 16.99 -8.62 1.75
N LYS A 5 18.30 -8.51 1.60
CA LYS A 5 18.99 -7.21 1.62
C LYS A 5 18.42 -6.30 0.53
N GLY A 6 17.92 -5.13 0.90
CA GLY A 6 17.31 -4.15 -0.01
C GLY A 6 15.81 -4.32 -0.28
N THR A 7 15.14 -5.34 0.27
CA THR A 7 13.67 -5.49 0.13
C THR A 7 12.88 -4.79 1.22
N VAL A 8 13.56 -4.39 2.30
CA VAL A 8 13.03 -3.58 3.40
C VAL A 8 14.11 -2.56 3.74
N THR A 9 13.73 -1.30 3.99
CA THR A 9 14.66 -0.28 4.52
C THR A 9 15.05 -0.64 5.95
N ILE A 10 16.01 -1.54 6.08
CA ILE A 10 16.54 -2.03 7.37
C ILE A 10 17.45 -1.03 8.06
N ASP A 11 17.91 -0.03 7.33
CA ASP A 11 18.79 1.06 7.77
C ASP A 11 18.03 2.38 7.97
N GLY A 12 16.70 2.38 7.85
CA GLY A 12 15.89 3.59 7.96
C GLY A 12 16.12 4.61 6.84
N THR A 13 16.71 4.21 5.71
CA THR A 13 17.01 5.12 4.58
C THR A 13 15.82 5.48 3.71
N ALA A 14 14.61 5.00 4.03
CA ALA A 14 13.43 5.76 3.65
C ALA A 14 13.46 7.02 4.51
N ASP A 15 13.98 8.11 3.94
CA ASP A 15 14.03 9.40 4.62
C ASP A 15 12.65 9.67 5.26
N PRO A 16 12.57 9.65 6.61
CA PRO A 16 11.31 9.88 7.31
C PRO A 16 10.69 11.23 6.95
N GLU A 17 11.51 12.23 6.61
CA GLU A 17 11.06 13.53 6.13
C GLU A 17 10.35 13.42 4.78
N ASP A 18 10.84 12.57 3.88
CA ASP A 18 10.23 12.35 2.57
C ASP A 18 8.91 11.59 2.68
N ARG A 19 8.80 10.64 3.61
CA ARG A 19 7.51 10.01 3.90
C ARG A 19 6.51 11.03 4.45
N ALA A 20 6.90 11.88 5.39
CA ALA A 20 6.00 12.87 5.98
C ALA A 20 5.47 13.87 4.94
N LYS A 21 6.32 14.32 4.01
CA LYS A 21 5.91 15.16 2.88
C LYS A 21 4.86 14.47 2.00
N VAL A 22 5.03 13.17 1.73
CA VAL A 22 4.07 12.38 0.94
C VAL A 22 2.76 12.16 1.69
N GLU A 23 2.82 11.83 2.99
CA GLU A 23 1.61 11.60 3.81
C GLU A 23 0.77 12.86 4.00
N ALA A 24 1.36 14.05 3.90
CA ALA A 24 0.67 15.33 3.93
C ALA A 24 -0.24 15.56 2.70
N ILE A 25 -0.08 14.78 1.62
CA ILE A 25 -0.96 14.85 0.44
C ILE A 25 -2.32 14.25 0.81
N THR A 26 -3.37 15.07 0.71
CA THR A 26 -4.74 14.66 1.07
C THR A 26 -5.43 13.86 -0.04
N THR A 27 -5.28 14.30 -1.30
CA THR A 27 -5.90 13.69 -2.47
C THR A 27 -4.89 13.54 -3.61
N ASN A 28 -5.12 12.59 -4.49
CA ASN A 28 -4.36 12.39 -5.70
C ASN A 28 -4.49 13.64 -6.60
N GLY A 29 -3.34 14.26 -6.90
CA GLY A 29 -3.28 15.46 -7.74
C GLY A 29 -3.33 15.18 -9.25
N LEU A 30 -3.47 13.92 -9.67
CA LEU A 30 -3.67 13.57 -11.07
C LEU A 30 -5.07 13.97 -11.53
N ASP A 31 -5.14 14.60 -12.70
CA ASP A 31 -6.42 14.86 -13.38
C ASP A 31 -7.17 13.55 -13.58
N SER A 32 -8.49 13.56 -13.41
CA SER A 32 -9.32 12.36 -13.58
C SER A 32 -9.19 11.71 -14.96
N GLN A 33 -8.87 12.49 -15.99
CA GLN A 33 -8.61 12.01 -17.36
C GLN A 33 -7.26 11.28 -17.50
N LYS A 34 -6.35 11.47 -16.55
CA LYS A 34 -5.03 10.80 -16.49
C LYS A 34 -5.08 9.55 -15.59
N LEU A 35 -6.21 9.27 -14.94
CA LEU A 35 -6.38 8.08 -14.13
C LEU A 35 -6.67 6.89 -15.03
N ASP A 36 -5.66 6.03 -15.20
CA ASP A 36 -5.83 4.73 -15.83
C ASP A 36 -6.25 3.69 -14.78
N VAL A 37 -7.57 3.53 -14.62
CA VAL A 37 -8.16 2.59 -13.67
C VAL A 37 -7.91 1.13 -14.08
N GLU A 38 -7.76 0.85 -15.37
CA GLU A 38 -7.54 -0.50 -15.87
C GLU A 38 -6.11 -0.95 -15.54
N LEU A 39 -5.12 -0.10 -15.80
CA LEU A 39 -3.76 -0.34 -15.33
C LEU A 39 -3.70 -0.48 -13.80
N GLY A 40 -4.42 0.38 -13.07
CA GLY A 40 -4.51 0.30 -11.61
C GLY A 40 -5.05 -1.05 -11.12
N LYS A 41 -6.06 -1.59 -11.80
CA LYS A 41 -6.62 -2.92 -11.53
C LYS A 41 -5.59 -4.02 -11.80
N ASP A 42 -4.89 -3.98 -12.93
CA ASP A 42 -3.89 -5.00 -13.28
C ASP A 42 -2.72 -5.02 -12.31
N LEU A 43 -2.24 -3.84 -11.92
CA LEU A 43 -1.20 -3.68 -10.90
C LEU A 43 -1.67 -4.20 -9.54
N TYR A 44 -2.92 -3.94 -9.15
CA TYR A 44 -3.49 -4.46 -7.91
C TYR A 44 -3.58 -6.00 -7.93
N MET A 45 -4.10 -6.59 -9.01
CA MET A 45 -4.23 -8.03 -9.13
C MET A 45 -2.86 -8.73 -9.10
N THR A 46 -1.85 -8.12 -9.72
CA THR A 46 -0.49 -8.68 -9.78
C THR A 46 0.25 -8.57 -8.45
N ASN A 47 0.20 -7.41 -7.80
CA ASN A 47 1.10 -7.10 -6.67
C ASN A 47 0.41 -7.15 -5.30
N CYS A 48 -0.90 -6.93 -5.24
CA CYS A 48 -1.62 -6.67 -3.98
C CYS A 48 -2.60 -7.80 -3.63
N ALA A 49 -3.33 -8.33 -4.62
CA ALA A 49 -4.42 -9.29 -4.42
C ALA A 49 -3.95 -10.61 -3.80
N VAL A 50 -2.69 -10.99 -4.01
CA VAL A 50 -2.07 -12.17 -3.38
C VAL A 50 -2.18 -12.13 -1.85
N CYS A 51 -2.13 -10.94 -1.26
CA CYS A 51 -2.30 -10.69 0.18
C CYS A 51 -3.68 -10.12 0.51
N HIS A 52 -4.11 -9.04 -0.16
CA HIS A 52 -5.35 -8.33 0.19
C HIS A 52 -6.63 -8.95 -0.41
N GLY A 53 -6.50 -10.01 -1.22
CA GLY A 53 -7.60 -10.65 -1.93
C GLY A 53 -8.04 -9.86 -3.16
N GLU A 54 -8.61 -10.55 -4.15
CA GLU A 54 -9.12 -9.92 -5.39
C GLU A 54 -10.22 -8.88 -5.10
N LYS A 55 -10.95 -9.06 -3.98
CA LYS A 55 -12.03 -8.17 -3.53
C LYS A 55 -11.61 -7.18 -2.45
N ALA A 56 -10.30 -7.04 -2.21
CA ALA A 56 -9.72 -6.14 -1.21
C ALA A 56 -10.22 -6.36 0.23
N ASP A 57 -10.76 -7.54 0.54
CA ASP A 57 -11.31 -7.90 1.85
C ASP A 57 -10.28 -8.46 2.83
N GLY A 58 -9.02 -8.55 2.44
CA GLY A 58 -7.97 -9.15 3.26
C GLY A 58 -8.07 -10.67 3.30
N ASN A 59 -8.63 -11.32 2.26
CA ASN A 59 -8.73 -12.78 2.12
C ASN A 59 -7.87 -13.31 0.96
N GLY A 60 -6.64 -12.80 0.80
CA GLY A 60 -5.70 -13.30 -0.20
C GLY A 60 -5.22 -14.74 0.06
N PRO A 61 -4.73 -15.45 -0.97
CA PRO A 61 -4.32 -16.86 -0.86
C PRO A 61 -3.09 -17.12 0.03
N VAL A 62 -2.25 -16.12 0.32
CA VAL A 62 -1.00 -16.33 1.08
C VAL A 62 -1.13 -16.07 2.58
N ILE A 63 -2.35 -15.79 3.06
CA ILE A 63 -2.60 -15.47 4.47
C ILE A 63 -2.51 -16.76 5.29
N LYS A 64 -1.34 -17.01 5.88
CA LYS A 64 -1.10 -18.12 6.81
C LYS A 64 -1.03 -17.58 8.24
N LYS A 65 -1.65 -18.34 9.17
CA LYS A 65 -1.71 -18.17 10.64
C LYS A 65 -0.67 -17.19 11.22
N GLY A 66 -0.97 -15.89 11.24
CA GLY A 66 -0.16 -14.88 11.94
C GLY A 66 0.17 -13.59 11.17
N PHE A 67 -0.01 -13.55 9.85
CA PHE A 67 0.12 -12.30 9.07
C PHE A 67 -1.22 -11.99 8.39
N TYR A 68 -1.94 -10.99 8.89
CA TYR A 68 -3.23 -10.56 8.34
C TYR A 68 -3.07 -9.20 7.65
N PRO A 69 -2.97 -9.17 6.32
CA PRO A 69 -3.02 -7.91 5.59
C PRO A 69 -4.35 -7.20 5.87
N VAL A 70 -4.30 -5.88 5.99
CA VAL A 70 -5.48 -5.09 6.35
C VAL A 70 -6.59 -5.26 5.30
N ASN A 71 -7.84 -5.44 5.75
CA ASN A 71 -9.01 -5.38 4.88
C ASN A 71 -9.16 -3.93 4.37
N LEU A 72 -8.99 -3.72 3.06
CA LEU A 72 -8.95 -2.39 2.46
C LEU A 72 -10.32 -1.73 2.36
N LYS A 73 -11.40 -2.47 2.64
CA LYS A 73 -12.78 -1.98 2.58
C LYS A 73 -13.29 -1.42 3.90
N VAL A 74 -12.57 -1.60 5.02
CA VAL A 74 -13.04 -1.10 6.31
C VAL A 74 -13.06 0.44 6.32
N PRO A 75 -14.02 1.08 7.01
CA PRO A 75 -14.15 2.54 7.01
C PRO A 75 -12.86 3.27 7.38
N ALA A 76 -12.10 2.73 8.34
CA ALA A 76 -10.83 3.30 8.77
C ALA A 76 -9.75 3.34 7.67
N VAL A 77 -9.78 2.41 6.71
CA VAL A 77 -8.87 2.42 5.55
C VAL A 77 -9.41 3.33 4.45
N LYS A 78 -10.72 3.30 4.19
CA LYS A 78 -11.33 4.19 3.20
C LYS A 78 -11.24 5.68 3.56
N ALA A 79 -11.09 5.98 4.85
CA ALA A 79 -10.90 7.34 5.36
C ALA A 79 -9.43 7.83 5.29
N ARG A 80 -8.49 7.01 4.80
CA ARG A 80 -7.10 7.42 4.62
C ARG A 80 -6.96 8.36 3.43
N THR A 81 -6.03 9.30 3.53
CA THR A 81 -5.65 10.16 2.42
C THR A 81 -4.92 9.38 1.33
N ASP A 82 -4.94 9.88 0.11
CA ASP A 82 -4.22 9.25 -1.01
C ASP A 82 -2.70 9.27 -0.76
N GLY A 83 -2.17 10.32 -0.14
CA GLY A 83 -0.77 10.39 0.29
C GLY A 83 -0.40 9.33 1.30
N TYR A 84 -1.29 9.03 2.26
CA TYR A 84 -1.09 7.94 3.22
C TYR A 84 -1.00 6.58 2.50
N ILE A 85 -1.95 6.30 1.60
CA ILE A 85 -1.98 5.03 0.86
C ILE A 85 -0.74 4.91 -0.03
N PHE A 86 -0.38 5.97 -0.75
CA PHE A 86 0.80 6.01 -1.61
C PHE A 86 2.10 5.81 -0.82
N ALA A 87 2.23 6.41 0.38
CA ALA A 87 3.38 6.19 1.26
C ALA A 87 3.53 4.72 1.68
N TYR A 88 2.42 4.02 1.95
CA TYR A 88 2.44 2.59 2.25
C TYR A 88 2.86 1.74 1.04
N ILE A 89 2.44 2.09 -0.17
CA ILE A 89 2.86 1.42 -1.40
C ILE A 89 4.35 1.67 -1.68
N ARG A 90 4.82 2.92 -1.51
CA ARG A 90 6.18 3.34 -1.87
C ARG A 90 7.25 2.92 -0.87
N TYR A 91 6.94 3.01 0.42
CA TYR A 91 7.91 2.86 1.52
C TYR A 91 7.61 1.67 2.44
N GLY A 92 6.47 0.99 2.27
CA GLY A 92 6.03 -0.06 3.19
C GLY A 92 5.31 0.45 4.43
N GLY A 93 4.90 -0.47 5.31
CA GLY A 93 4.23 -0.13 6.57
C GLY A 93 5.16 0.51 7.59
N LYS A 94 4.62 1.36 8.47
CA LYS A 94 5.36 1.85 9.65
C LYS A 94 5.52 0.68 10.63
N VAL A 95 6.76 0.40 11.04
CA VAL A 95 7.11 -0.54 12.11
C VAL A 95 7.28 0.16 13.44
#